data_AF-A0AAE1R3W0-F1
#
_entry.id   AF-A0AAE1R3W0-F1
#
_cell.length_a   1.000
_cell.length_b   1.000
_cell.length_c   1.000
_cell.angle_alpha   90.00
_cell.angle_beta   90.00
_cell.angle_gamma   90.00
#
_symmetry.space_group_name_H-M   'P 1'
#
loop_
_entity.id
_entity.type
_entity.pdbx_description
1 polymer ?
#
loop_
_entity_poly.entity_id
_entity_poly.type
_entity_poly.pdbx_seq_one_letter_code
_entity_poly.pdbx_strand_id
1 'polypeptide(L)' 'MKCSFSEARNLEEDDQLGSSKLCDEIYVVEEGETLQTISDKCDDLFILEENTQINDADDVYPGLVLKITSRKLRLMFN' A
#
# COMPACT_ATOMS: atom_id res chain seq x y z
N MET A 1 16.26 22.50 9.83
CA MET A 1 15.75 21.38 9.02
C MET A 1 15.27 20.28 9.94
N LYS A 2 13.96 20.06 9.99
CA LYS A 2 13.25 18.83 10.40
C LYS A 2 11.76 19.17 10.63
N CYS A 3 11.05 19.47 9.56
CA CYS A 3 9.76 18.79 9.35
C CYS A 3 10.15 17.41 8.77
N SER A 4 9.46 16.30 9.02
CA SER A 4 8.03 16.14 8.75
C SER A 4 7.57 14.76 9.23
N PHE A 5 6.83 14.70 10.34
CA PHE A 5 5.69 13.78 10.55
C PHE A 5 5.04 14.08 11.92
N SER A 6 4.27 15.15 11.98
CA SER A 6 3.27 15.43 13.01
C SER A 6 1.91 15.20 12.33
N GLU A 7 0.87 14.58 12.87
CA GLU A 7 0.45 14.28 14.24
C GLU A 7 -0.79 13.36 14.17
N ALA A 8 -1.03 12.64 15.27
CA ALA A 8 -2.34 12.19 15.77
C ALA A 8 -3.15 11.13 14.98
N ARG A 9 -3.35 9.97 15.63
CA ARG A 9 -4.67 9.50 16.10
C ARG A 9 -4.52 8.29 17.03
N ASN A 10 -4.99 8.46 18.28
CA ASN A 10 -5.35 7.38 19.20
C ASN A 10 -6.88 7.19 19.15
N LEU A 11 -7.34 6.00 19.57
CA LEU A 11 -8.74 5.54 19.80
C LEU A 11 -9.45 5.15 18.49
N GLU A 12 -9.92 3.91 18.27
CA GLU A 12 -10.57 2.96 19.18
C GLU A 12 -10.20 1.50 18.82
N GLU A 13 -9.99 0.67 19.84
CA GLU A 13 -9.92 -0.80 19.74
C GLU A 13 -11.33 -1.34 19.53
N ASP A 14 -11.67 -1.85 18.33
CA ASP A 14 -12.66 -2.92 18.18
C ASP A 14 -12.55 -3.57 16.77
N ASP A 15 -12.47 -4.90 16.78
CA ASP A 15 -12.23 -5.88 15.72
C ASP A 15 -10.80 -6.07 15.17
N GLN A 16 -10.38 -7.34 15.12
CA GLN A 16 -9.00 -7.83 15.12
C GLN A 16 -8.27 -7.58 13.78
N LEU A 17 -6.98 -7.19 13.85
CA LEU A 17 -6.00 -6.90 12.75
C LEU A 17 -5.71 -5.41 12.41
N GLY A 18 -6.28 -4.45 13.14
CA GLY A 18 -6.24 -3.01 12.83
C GLY A 18 -5.00 -2.19 13.23
N SER A 19 -3.78 -2.52 12.75
CA SER A 19 -2.66 -1.53 12.72
C SER A 19 -2.10 -1.24 11.32
N SER A 20 -2.78 -1.71 10.28
CA SER A 20 -2.36 -1.66 8.86
C SER A 20 -3.48 -1.14 7.96
N LYS A 21 -4.25 -0.13 8.40
CA LYS A 21 -5.20 0.56 7.51
C LYS A 21 -4.45 1.54 6.62
N LEU A 22 -3.70 1.05 5.64
CA LEU A 22 -3.23 1.93 4.57
C LEU A 22 -3.73 1.48 3.19
N CYS A 23 -3.88 0.18 2.94
CA CYS A 23 -4.45 -0.34 1.69
C CYS A 23 -5.16 -1.68 1.92
N ASP A 24 -6.24 -1.92 1.18
CA ASP A 24 -6.86 -3.25 1.08
C ASP A 24 -5.99 -4.18 0.22
N GLU A 25 -6.27 -5.50 0.23
CA GLU A 25 -5.59 -6.47 -0.65
C GLU A 25 -5.73 -6.11 -2.14
N ILE A 26 -6.77 -5.35 -2.47
CA ILE A 26 -7.08 -4.86 -3.81
C ILE A 26 -7.10 -3.34 -3.78
N TYR A 27 -6.17 -2.70 -4.48
CA TYR A 27 -6.06 -1.25 -4.59
C TYR A 27 -6.48 -0.77 -5.97
N VAL A 28 -7.23 0.33 -6.04
CA VAL A 28 -7.61 0.97 -7.29
C VAL A 28 -6.80 2.25 -7.42
N VAL A 29 -6.01 2.35 -8.48
CA VAL A 29 -5.13 3.49 -8.74
C VAL A 29 -5.96 4.77 -8.93
N GLU A 30 -5.59 5.84 -8.23
CA GLU A 30 -6.17 7.17 -8.40
C GLU A 30 -5.36 8.05 -9.36
N GLU A 31 -5.94 9.17 -9.78
CA GLU A 31 -5.26 10.11 -10.68
C GLU A 31 -4.00 10.70 -10.04
N GLY A 32 -2.87 10.58 -10.74
CA GLY A 32 -1.58 11.11 -10.30
C GLY A 32 -0.81 10.22 -9.32
N GLU A 33 -1.31 9.02 -9.02
CA GLU A 33 -0.56 8.03 -8.25
C GLU A 33 0.31 7.14 -9.16
N THR A 34 1.42 6.67 -8.61
CA THR A 34 2.36 5.74 -9.25
C THR A 34 2.51 4.49 -8.41
N LEU A 35 2.99 3.41 -9.02
CA LEU A 35 3.28 2.17 -8.29
C LEU A 35 4.25 2.38 -7.12
N GLN A 36 5.23 3.29 -7.26
CA GLN A 36 6.16 3.65 -6.19
C GLN A 36 5.44 4.34 -5.02
N THR A 37 4.62 5.35 -5.30
CA THR A 37 3.88 6.07 -4.25
C THR A 37 2.85 5.18 -3.56
N ILE A 38 2.24 4.25 -4.31
CA ILE A 38 1.31 3.27 -3.76
C ILE A 38 2.06 2.25 -2.88
N SER A 39 3.20 1.74 -3.34
CA SER A 39 4.07 0.85 -2.54
C SER A 39 4.49 1.50 -1.21
N ASP A 40 4.93 2.76 -1.25
CA ASP A 40 5.32 3.51 -0.05
C ASP A 40 4.13 3.79 0.89
N LYS A 41 2.93 4.02 0.33
CA LYS A 41 1.68 4.23 1.07
C LYS A 41 1.21 2.93 1.73
N CYS A 42 1.27 1.80 1.02
CA CYS A 42 0.77 0.50 1.49
C CYS A 42 1.80 -0.33 2.27
N ASP A 43 3.06 0.11 2.30
CA ASP A 43 4.17 -0.64 2.88
C ASP A 43 4.35 -2.02 2.18
N ASP A 44 4.27 -2.02 0.85
CA ASP A 44 4.38 -3.21 0.00
C ASP A 44 5.66 -3.18 -0.84
N LEU A 45 6.70 -3.84 -0.34
CA LEU A 45 7.98 -3.96 -1.05
C LEU A 45 7.94 -4.92 -2.25
N PHE A 46 6.90 -5.74 -2.37
CA PHE A 46 6.82 -6.83 -3.35
C PHE A 46 5.65 -6.63 -4.32
N ILE A 47 5.12 -5.41 -4.43
CA ILE A 47 4.00 -5.07 -5.30
C ILE A 47 4.26 -5.49 -6.76
N LEU A 48 5.50 -5.45 -7.23
CA LEU A 48 5.86 -5.91 -8.59
C LEU A 48 5.84 -7.44 -8.74
N GLU A 49 6.15 -8.20 -7.68
CA GLU A 49 6.10 -9.67 -7.72
C GLU A 49 4.66 -10.15 -7.90
N GLU A 50 3.70 -9.45 -7.27
CA GLU A 50 2.28 -9.77 -7.33
C GLU A 50 1.59 -9.18 -8.57
N ASN A 51 2.12 -8.11 -9.16
CA ASN A 51 1.56 -7.43 -10.33
C ASN A 51 2.48 -7.53 -11.54
N THR A 52 2.89 -8.76 -11.90
CA THR A 52 3.79 -9.04 -13.05
C THR A 52 3.28 -8.55 -14.41
N GLN A 53 2.00 -8.18 -14.49
CA GLN A 53 1.38 -7.54 -15.65
C GLN A 53 1.90 -6.11 -15.92
N ILE A 54 2.56 -5.49 -14.94
CA ILE A 54 3.10 -4.13 -15.02
C ILE A 54 4.56 -4.22 -15.41
N ASN A 55 4.90 -3.71 -16.58
CA ASN A 55 6.27 -3.75 -17.11
C ASN A 55 7.01 -2.44 -16.81
N ASP A 56 6.29 -1.32 -16.81
CA ASP A 56 6.83 0.00 -16.50
C ASP A 56 5.76 0.95 -15.92
N ALA A 57 6.11 2.23 -15.74
CA ALA A 57 5.24 3.22 -15.12
C ALA A 57 4.05 3.64 -16.01
N ASP A 58 4.10 3.42 -17.32
CA ASP A 58 3.04 3.80 -18.24
C ASP A 58 1.86 2.81 -18.19
N ASP A 59 2.11 1.58 -17.71
CA ASP A 59 1.09 0.57 -17.45
C ASP A 59 0.19 0.92 -16.25
N VAL A 60 0.56 1.93 -15.45
CA VAL A 60 -0.18 2.38 -14.26
C VAL A 60 -1.06 3.58 -14.61
N TYR A 61 -2.37 3.40 -14.54
CA TYR A 61 -3.35 4.42 -14.88
C TYR A 61 -4.54 4.42 -13.92
N PRO A 62 -5.30 5.52 -13.83
CA PRO A 62 -6.42 5.62 -12.91
C PRO A 62 -7.50 4.57 -13.23
N GLY A 63 -7.97 3.87 -12.20
CA GLY A 63 -8.89 2.75 -12.33
C GLY A 63 -8.22 1.38 -12.54
N LEU A 64 -6.89 1.33 -12.69
CA LEU A 64 -6.17 0.06 -12.67
C LEU A 64 -6.28 -0.58 -11.29
N VAL A 65 -6.49 -1.90 -11.27
CA VAL A 65 -6.59 -2.70 -10.05
C VAL A 65 -5.24 -3.38 -9.79
N LEU A 66 -4.69 -3.13 -8.60
CA LEU A 66 -3.44 -3.68 -8.13
C LEU A 66 -3.68 -4.62 -6.96
N LYS A 67 -2.91 -5.71 -6.92
CA LYS A 67 -2.84 -6.59 -5.75
C LYS A 67 -1.80 -6.07 -4.77
N ILE A 68 -2.18 -5.84 -3.52
CA ILE A 68 -1.30 -5.33 -2.46
C ILE A 68 -1.04 -6.44 -1.44
N THR A 69 0.24 -6.66 -1.13
CA THR A 69 0.68 -7.58 -0.06
C THR A 69 1.50 -6.81 0.97
N SER A 70 0.86 -6.39 2.07
CA SER A 70 1.58 -5.71 3.15
C SER A 70 2.67 -6.61 3.75
N ARG A 71 3.85 -6.02 4.02
CA ARG A 71 4.99 -6.72 4.66
C ARG A 71 4.60 -7.48 5.94
N LYS A 72 3.63 -6.98 6.70
CA LYS A 72 3.20 -7.59 7.96
C LYS A 72 2.55 -8.96 7.75
N LEU A 73 1.82 -9.16 6.66
CA LEU A 73 1.22 -10.46 6.33
C LEU A 73 2.29 -11.49 5.98
N ARG A 74 3.32 -11.12 5.21
CA ARG A 74 4.39 -12.06 4.81
C ARG A 74 5.28 -12.48 5.99
N LEU A 75 5.50 -11.60 6.96
CA LEU A 75 6.27 -11.92 8.17
C LEU A 75 5.51 -12.84 9.15
N MET A 76 4.19 -12.97 9.03
CA MET A 76 3.40 -13.88 9.87
C MET A 76 3.46 -15.35 9.40
N PHE A 77 4.08 -15.63 8.25
CA PHE A 77 4.13 -16.98 7.64
C PHE A 77 5.55 -17.58 7.50
N ASN A 78 6.57 -17.02 8.17
CA ASN A 78 7.94 -17.57 8.20
C ASN A 78 8.34 -18.08 9.59
#